data_AF-A0A936KI40-F1
#
_entry.id   AF-A0A936KI40-F1
#
_cell.length_a   1.000
_cell.length_b   1.000
_cell.length_c   1.000
_cell.angle_alpha   90.00
_cell.angle_beta   90.00
_cell.angle_gamma   90.00
#
_symmetry.space_group_name_H-M   'P 1'
#
loop_
_entity.id
_entity.type
_entity.pdbx_description
1 polymer ?
#
loop_
_entity_poly.entity_id
_entity_poly.type
_entity_poly.pdbx_seq_one_letter_code
_entity_poly.pdbx_strand_id
1 'polypeptide(L)'
;MIYTSALVKRHAAMRDNDSDGKEDIGAIYVLTSTGSAMLWHDLSDLGIDFGLSLMPTISTRALPTTLTGPTHDPAMFPLVGKIGIGGIELSDDFSKMYVMNLYDKKIYTIDVENKSLLATSSAVPNPCNSGVGNVRPFALKYHRGKLYVGAICDAITSQNKNDLNAVVYSYDGTSFTSVLNFPLTYNKGYAFKDLDDNNGNGIKEEFGKQWNPWLDVMPPVIMAQSTADLLSYPQPMLVDLEFDVDESMIIVFNDRAGHQLGYRNFGTNTSSNKLYSALVGGDILRAAPTGSTFVLENNASVGGVTTAGANNGQGPGGGEFYFNDGDQALYHAEDIIGGSMFFPGKREVAVVVTDPIDYWTGGVYFMDNKTGSTSYSTDTYQLYVTHQDETKYGKANGLGDMEILSEPPPIEIGNRVWVDDNGNGIQDAGEAALQGVIVQLLKEDGSLIAFATTDSNGNYIFSSAPGASSSAYKYGLTILQQTKYIVRIPNVQGGSKQAVIGSNVLTTVNSDNTTNGDVRDSDGSLNVNSADVTITTGIFGENNHTWILGFHLHQPAQFQQHALQYHNQIVLQ
;
A
#
# COMPACT_ATOMS: atom_id res chain seq x y z
N MET A 1 -11.71 -0.97 6.82
CA MET A 1 -12.58 0.02 6.13
C MET A 1 -11.76 0.61 5.00
N ILE A 2 -12.36 1.01 3.88
CA ILE A 2 -11.66 1.72 2.79
C ILE A 2 -12.02 3.20 2.90
N TYR A 3 -11.03 4.08 2.86
CA TYR A 3 -11.25 5.52 2.81
C TYR A 3 -11.05 6.01 1.38
N THR A 4 -11.84 7.00 0.97
CA THR A 4 -11.73 7.60 -0.37
C THR A 4 -11.92 9.10 -0.28
N SER A 5 -11.16 9.85 -1.08
CA SER A 5 -11.23 11.30 -1.13
C SER A 5 -12.15 11.80 -2.23
N ALA A 6 -12.73 12.99 -2.03
CA ALA A 6 -13.41 13.74 -3.08
C ALA A 6 -12.38 14.30 -4.09
N LEU A 7 -12.06 13.53 -5.12
CA LEU A 7 -11.16 13.95 -6.19
C LEU A 7 -11.92 14.78 -7.26
N VAL A 8 -11.45 16.01 -7.48
CA VAL A 8 -12.03 16.96 -8.43
C VAL A 8 -11.79 16.51 -9.88
N LYS A 9 -12.87 16.31 -10.63
CA LYS A 9 -12.86 16.01 -12.08
C LYS A 9 -13.81 16.94 -12.84
N ARG A 10 -13.53 17.17 -14.13
CA ARG A 10 -14.51 17.80 -15.02
C ARG A 10 -15.65 16.81 -15.32
N HIS A 11 -16.82 17.36 -15.63
CA HIS A 11 -18.05 16.64 -15.94
C HIS A 11 -18.69 15.88 -14.77
N ALA A 12 -18.13 15.98 -13.57
CA ALA A 12 -18.69 15.41 -12.34
C ALA A 12 -19.01 16.51 -11.31
N ALA A 13 -20.24 16.48 -10.78
CA ALA A 13 -20.58 17.21 -9.57
C ALA A 13 -20.15 16.39 -8.34
N MET A 14 -19.66 17.06 -7.31
CA MET A 14 -19.52 16.48 -5.97
C MET A 14 -20.77 16.76 -5.13
N ARG A 15 -20.91 15.98 -4.06
CA ARG A 15 -22.02 16.15 -3.13
C ARG A 15 -21.79 17.41 -2.28
N ASP A 16 -22.85 18.18 -2.12
CA ASP A 16 -23.00 19.23 -1.10
C ASP A 16 -23.61 18.55 0.14
N ASN A 17 -22.79 18.23 1.13
CA ASN A 17 -23.20 17.49 2.32
C ASN A 17 -23.81 18.40 3.39
N ASP A 18 -23.43 19.68 3.44
CA ASP A 18 -23.90 20.65 4.43
C ASP A 18 -25.03 21.56 3.92
N SER A 19 -25.35 21.47 2.63
CA SER A 19 -26.37 22.25 1.93
C SER A 19 -26.08 23.76 1.88
N ASP A 20 -24.80 24.16 1.88
CA ASP A 20 -24.38 25.56 1.75
C ASP A 20 -24.40 26.08 0.28
N GLY A 21 -24.68 25.19 -0.67
CA GLY A 21 -24.72 25.48 -2.10
C GLY A 21 -23.36 25.36 -2.80
N LYS A 22 -22.33 24.85 -2.12
CA LYS A 22 -21.01 24.53 -2.68
C LYS A 22 -20.76 23.03 -2.64
N GLU A 23 -19.79 22.62 -3.44
CA GLU A 23 -19.36 21.23 -3.51
C GLU A 23 -18.25 20.96 -2.50
N ASP A 24 -18.34 19.85 -1.75
CA ASP A 24 -17.41 19.52 -0.66
C ASP A 24 -16.16 18.82 -1.16
N ILE A 25 -15.22 19.60 -1.68
CA ILE A 25 -13.95 19.11 -2.23
C ILE A 25 -12.94 18.68 -1.14
N GLY A 26 -13.29 18.89 0.14
CA GLY A 26 -12.56 18.44 1.33
C GLY A 26 -13.11 17.15 1.95
N ALA A 27 -14.14 16.55 1.35
CA ALA A 27 -14.80 15.37 1.89
C ALA A 27 -13.95 14.10 1.76
N ILE A 28 -13.89 13.34 2.86
CA ILE A 28 -13.43 11.95 2.90
C ILE A 28 -14.66 11.06 3.16
N TYR A 29 -14.79 10.00 2.37
CA TYR A 29 -15.82 8.98 2.53
C TYR A 29 -15.20 7.67 3.00
N VAL A 30 -16.01 6.84 3.64
CA VAL A 30 -15.64 5.50 4.09
C VAL A 30 -16.58 4.46 3.49
N LEU A 31 -16.00 3.35 3.02
CA LEU A 31 -16.69 2.17 2.53
C LEU A 31 -16.39 0.96 3.41
N THR A 32 -17.39 0.10 3.57
CA THR A 32 -17.25 -1.24 4.15
C THR A 32 -17.43 -2.27 3.04
N SER A 33 -17.01 -3.52 3.28
CA SER A 33 -17.08 -4.61 2.29
C SER A 33 -18.49 -4.92 1.77
N THR A 34 -19.55 -4.34 2.35
CA THR A 34 -20.96 -4.57 1.99
C THR A 34 -21.79 -3.29 1.83
N GLY A 35 -21.21 -2.10 2.03
CA GLY A 35 -21.96 -0.85 2.22
C GLY A 35 -21.73 0.22 1.15
N SER A 36 -22.69 1.13 1.00
CA SER A 36 -22.53 2.37 0.24
C SER A 36 -21.54 3.33 0.90
N ALA A 37 -20.89 4.19 0.11
CA ALA A 37 -20.01 5.23 0.64
C ALA A 37 -20.75 6.17 1.59
N MET A 38 -20.18 6.38 2.77
CA MET A 38 -20.69 7.29 3.80
C MET A 38 -19.69 8.41 4.03
N LEU A 39 -20.16 9.63 4.26
CA LEU A 39 -19.27 10.73 4.65
C LEU A 39 -18.59 10.36 5.97
N TRP A 40 -17.26 10.29 5.97
CA TRP A 40 -16.48 10.07 7.17
C TRP A 40 -16.24 11.40 7.89
N HIS A 41 -15.77 12.40 7.15
CA HIS A 41 -15.63 13.79 7.59
C HIS A 41 -15.39 14.72 6.39
N ASP A 42 -15.85 15.96 6.46
CA ASP A 42 -15.33 17.02 5.59
C ASP A 42 -14.20 17.74 6.32
N LEU A 43 -13.00 17.66 5.77
CA LEU A 43 -11.81 18.22 6.37
C LEU A 43 -11.78 19.75 6.33
N SER A 44 -12.64 20.40 5.53
CA SER A 44 -12.82 21.85 5.57
C SER A 44 -13.41 22.34 6.91
N ASP A 45 -14.16 21.51 7.63
CA ASP A 45 -14.66 21.80 8.99
C ASP A 45 -13.51 21.96 10.00
N LEU A 46 -12.35 21.38 9.71
CA LEU A 46 -11.13 21.51 10.52
C LEU A 46 -10.34 22.78 10.20
N GLY A 47 -10.87 23.66 9.34
CA GLY A 47 -10.23 24.90 8.90
C GLY A 47 -9.18 24.71 7.80
N ILE A 48 -9.19 23.58 7.10
CA ILE A 48 -8.29 23.30 5.99
C ILE A 48 -8.89 23.86 4.68
N ASP A 49 -8.17 24.76 4.03
CA ASP A 49 -8.58 25.34 2.75
C ASP A 49 -8.11 24.45 1.58
N PHE A 50 -9.05 23.77 0.94
CA PHE A 50 -8.81 22.96 -0.26
C PHE A 50 -8.99 23.75 -1.56
N GLY A 51 -9.08 25.08 -1.50
CA GLY A 51 -9.32 25.94 -2.65
C GLY A 51 -10.80 26.14 -2.95
N LEU A 52 -11.68 26.05 -1.94
CA LEU A 52 -13.13 26.23 -2.09
C LEU A 52 -13.50 27.59 -2.70
N SER A 53 -12.69 28.62 -2.44
CA SER A 53 -12.88 29.96 -3.04
C SER A 53 -12.69 29.99 -4.56
N LEU A 54 -11.97 29.02 -5.14
CA LEU A 54 -11.79 28.87 -6.57
C LEU A 54 -12.86 27.96 -7.20
N MET A 55 -13.61 27.22 -6.39
CA MET A 55 -14.58 26.23 -6.86
C MET A 55 -15.79 26.97 -7.50
N PRO A 56 -16.05 26.76 -8.80
CA PRO A 56 -17.15 27.44 -9.49
C PRO A 56 -18.51 26.91 -9.02
N THR A 57 -19.49 27.80 -8.85
CA THR A 57 -20.86 27.40 -8.53
C THR A 57 -21.44 26.44 -9.57
N ILE A 58 -22.37 25.57 -9.17
CA ILE A 58 -23.08 24.65 -10.08
C ILE A 58 -23.63 25.39 -11.31
N SER A 59 -24.17 26.61 -11.13
CA SER A 59 -24.72 27.44 -12.21
C SER A 59 -23.68 27.84 -13.27
N THR A 60 -22.43 28.05 -12.87
CA THR A 60 -21.32 28.45 -13.75
C THR A 60 -20.62 27.26 -14.42
N ARG A 61 -20.86 26.04 -13.94
CA ARG A 61 -20.30 24.80 -14.48
C ARG A 61 -21.11 24.20 -15.65
N ALA A 62 -22.29 24.74 -15.98
CA ALA A 62 -23.11 24.22 -17.08
C ALA A 62 -23.28 22.67 -17.03
N LEU A 63 -23.47 22.14 -15.83
CA LEU A 63 -23.76 20.72 -15.60
C LEU A 63 -25.22 20.40 -15.94
N PRO A 64 -25.54 19.15 -16.32
CA PRO A 64 -26.88 18.76 -16.68
C PRO A 64 -27.71 18.61 -15.40
N THR A 65 -29.03 18.75 -15.51
CA THR A 65 -29.94 18.46 -14.39
C THR A 65 -30.17 16.96 -14.20
N THR A 66 -29.77 16.15 -15.18
CA THR A 66 -29.78 14.68 -15.13
C THR A 66 -28.43 14.15 -14.64
N LEU A 67 -28.43 12.96 -14.04
CA LEU A 67 -27.19 12.27 -13.65
C LEU A 67 -26.32 11.86 -14.84
N THR A 68 -26.86 11.89 -16.06
CA THR A 68 -26.21 11.41 -17.28
C THR A 68 -26.26 12.46 -18.38
N GLY A 69 -25.29 12.41 -19.30
CA GLY A 69 -25.21 13.22 -20.51
C GLY A 69 -23.99 14.14 -20.62
N PRO A 70 -23.68 14.66 -21.82
CA PRO A 70 -22.53 15.52 -22.06
C PRO A 70 -22.72 16.93 -21.49
N THR A 71 -21.62 17.56 -21.07
CA THR A 71 -21.58 18.82 -20.33
C THR A 71 -20.39 19.66 -20.77
N HIS A 72 -20.51 20.98 -20.71
CA HIS A 72 -19.41 21.87 -21.10
C HIS A 72 -18.41 22.10 -19.98
N ASP A 73 -18.85 22.26 -18.74
CA ASP A 73 -18.03 22.44 -17.55
C ASP A 73 -16.69 23.19 -17.77
N PRO A 74 -16.74 24.39 -18.38
CA PRO A 74 -15.53 25.08 -18.82
C PRO A 74 -14.73 25.65 -17.65
N ALA A 75 -15.41 26.02 -16.57
CA ALA A 75 -14.81 26.60 -15.39
C ALA A 75 -13.93 25.61 -14.63
N MET A 76 -14.22 24.30 -14.73
CA MET A 76 -13.41 23.27 -14.06
C MET A 76 -12.17 22.85 -14.80
N PHE A 77 -12.12 23.01 -16.12
CA PHE A 77 -10.99 22.58 -16.94
C PHE A 77 -9.61 23.01 -16.39
N PRO A 78 -9.37 24.29 -15.99
CA PRO A 78 -8.08 24.72 -15.46
C PRO A 78 -7.82 24.29 -14.01
N LEU A 79 -8.84 23.87 -13.25
CA LEU A 79 -8.76 23.61 -11.81
C LEU A 79 -8.48 22.15 -11.46
N VAL A 80 -8.77 21.22 -12.38
CA VAL A 80 -8.46 19.79 -12.21
C VAL A 80 -6.99 19.60 -11.86
N GLY A 81 -6.72 18.87 -10.76
CA GLY A 81 -5.37 18.63 -10.23
C GLY A 81 -4.72 19.83 -9.51
N LYS A 82 -5.48 20.88 -9.20
CA LYS A 82 -4.97 22.10 -8.51
C LYS A 82 -5.74 22.49 -7.25
N ILE A 83 -6.90 21.90 -7.00
CA ILE A 83 -7.74 22.11 -5.83
C ILE A 83 -8.26 20.76 -5.32
N GLY A 84 -8.77 20.72 -4.11
CA GLY A 84 -9.26 19.49 -3.49
C GLY A 84 -8.15 18.62 -2.93
N ILE A 85 -8.49 17.35 -2.74
CA ILE A 85 -7.61 16.33 -2.16
C ILE A 85 -6.92 15.53 -3.27
N GLY A 86 -5.63 15.24 -3.08
CA GLY A 86 -4.84 14.31 -3.89
C GLY A 86 -4.88 12.90 -3.31
N GLY A 87 -3.71 12.28 -3.17
CA GLY A 87 -3.54 11.03 -2.43
C GLY A 87 -3.91 11.21 -0.95
N ILE A 88 -4.44 10.13 -0.38
CA ILE A 88 -4.60 9.96 1.07
C ILE A 88 -3.91 8.66 1.45
N GLU A 89 -3.42 8.58 2.68
CA GLU A 89 -2.66 7.40 3.10
C GLU A 89 -2.79 7.18 4.61
N LEU A 90 -2.89 5.93 5.05
CA LEU A 90 -2.93 5.59 6.47
C LEU A 90 -1.53 5.25 6.99
N SER A 91 -1.27 5.51 8.27
CA SER A 91 -0.13 4.91 8.98
C SER A 91 -0.33 3.40 9.16
N ASP A 92 0.77 2.66 9.36
CA ASP A 92 0.75 1.19 9.57
C ASP A 92 -0.16 0.75 10.73
N ASP A 93 -0.32 1.59 11.75
CA ASP A 93 -1.20 1.35 12.91
C ASP A 93 -2.64 1.85 12.71
N PHE A 94 -2.95 2.40 11.53
CA PHE A 94 -4.22 3.01 11.14
C PHE A 94 -4.70 4.16 12.04
N SER A 95 -3.83 4.72 12.88
CA SER A 95 -4.19 5.81 13.80
C SER A 95 -4.19 7.18 13.13
N LYS A 96 -3.42 7.35 12.05
CA LYS A 96 -3.25 8.62 11.33
C LYS A 96 -3.62 8.45 9.86
N MET A 97 -4.27 9.48 9.33
CA MET A 97 -4.49 9.68 7.90
C MET A 97 -3.69 10.89 7.43
N TYR A 98 -2.82 10.68 6.45
CA TYR A 98 -2.12 11.71 5.72
C TYR A 98 -2.95 12.13 4.52
N VAL A 99 -3.07 13.43 4.29
CA VAL A 99 -3.91 14.00 3.23
C VAL A 99 -3.10 14.99 2.43
N MET A 100 -2.99 14.77 1.11
CA MET A 100 -2.39 15.72 0.19
C MET A 100 -3.39 16.81 -0.18
N ASN A 101 -3.11 18.06 0.18
CA ASN A 101 -3.88 19.21 -0.28
C ASN A 101 -3.28 19.77 -1.59
N LEU A 102 -4.05 19.69 -2.68
CA LEU A 102 -3.59 20.10 -4.02
C LEU A 102 -3.53 21.62 -4.20
N TYR A 103 -4.26 22.37 -3.37
CA TYR A 103 -4.33 23.83 -3.44
C TYR A 103 -3.12 24.49 -2.79
N ASP A 104 -2.87 24.18 -1.52
CA ASP A 104 -1.79 24.80 -0.74
C ASP A 104 -0.50 23.97 -0.71
N LYS A 105 -0.53 22.76 -1.28
CA LYS A 105 0.61 21.84 -1.48
C LYS A 105 1.22 21.39 -0.16
N LYS A 106 0.38 21.17 0.86
CA LYS A 106 0.78 20.63 2.16
C LYS A 106 0.23 19.24 2.41
N ILE A 107 0.93 18.51 3.27
CA ILE A 107 0.42 17.31 3.95
C ILE A 107 -0.28 17.75 5.23
N TYR A 108 -1.51 17.30 5.40
CA TYR A 108 -2.24 17.38 6.66
C TYR A 108 -2.29 16.00 7.30
N THR A 109 -2.19 15.93 8.63
CA THR A 109 -2.29 14.67 9.37
C THR A 109 -3.53 14.68 10.25
N ILE A 110 -4.45 13.75 10.03
CA ILE A 110 -5.72 13.64 10.73
C ILE A 110 -5.66 12.43 11.66
N ASP A 111 -6.09 12.62 12.91
CA ASP A 111 -6.34 11.52 13.84
C ASP A 111 -7.59 10.75 13.41
N VAL A 112 -7.46 9.46 13.13
CA VAL A 112 -8.54 8.67 12.53
C VAL A 112 -9.68 8.40 13.52
N GLU A 113 -9.35 8.20 14.80
CA GLU A 113 -10.35 7.90 15.84
C GLU A 113 -11.16 9.16 16.19
N ASN A 114 -10.45 10.26 16.45
CA ASN A 114 -11.03 11.51 16.91
C ASN A 114 -11.50 12.42 15.75
N LYS A 115 -11.14 12.08 14.50
CA LYS A 115 -11.42 12.88 13.30
C LYS A 115 -10.94 14.32 13.41
N SER A 116 -9.80 14.52 14.08
CA SER A 116 -9.28 15.84 14.39
C SER A 116 -7.95 16.10 13.70
N LEU A 117 -7.72 17.33 13.28
CA LEU A 117 -6.43 17.75 12.75
C LEU A 117 -5.36 17.66 13.83
N LEU A 118 -4.31 16.87 13.57
CA LEU A 118 -3.08 16.97 14.33
C LEU A 118 -2.41 18.29 13.94
N ALA A 119 -1.88 19.04 14.91
CA ALA A 119 -1.38 20.41 14.73
C ALA A 119 -0.13 20.55 13.81
N THR A 120 0.12 19.56 12.95
CA THR A 120 1.23 19.44 12.02
C THR A 120 0.70 19.41 10.59
N SER A 121 0.92 20.50 9.87
CA SER A 121 0.85 20.53 8.40
C SER A 121 2.24 20.83 7.83
N SER A 122 2.61 20.19 6.72
CA SER A 122 3.97 20.31 6.19
C SER A 122 3.95 20.60 4.69
N ALA A 123 4.54 21.72 4.28
CA ALA A 123 4.61 22.10 2.87
C ALA A 123 5.59 21.20 2.11
N VAL A 124 5.11 20.62 1.00
CA VAL A 124 5.95 19.83 0.11
C VAL A 124 6.98 20.75 -0.56
N PRO A 125 8.28 20.41 -0.55
CA PRO A 125 9.30 21.24 -1.19
C PRO A 125 9.01 21.45 -2.68
N ASN A 126 9.34 22.63 -3.20
CA ASN A 126 9.21 22.93 -4.63
C ASN A 126 10.55 22.66 -5.35
N PRO A 127 10.69 21.57 -6.11
CA PRO A 127 11.89 21.28 -6.90
C PRO A 127 11.94 22.08 -8.21
N CYS A 128 10.86 22.75 -8.60
CA CYS A 128 10.72 23.31 -9.93
C CYS A 128 11.48 24.63 -10.08
N ASN A 129 12.10 24.81 -11.25
CA ASN A 129 12.77 26.04 -11.60
C ASN A 129 11.79 27.22 -11.58
N SER A 130 12.23 28.34 -10.99
CA SER A 130 11.41 29.56 -10.91
C SER A 130 11.05 30.07 -12.31
N GLY A 131 9.78 30.40 -12.52
CA GLY A 131 9.28 30.94 -13.79
C GLY A 131 9.01 29.90 -14.88
N VAL A 132 9.24 28.61 -14.60
CA VAL A 132 9.10 27.51 -15.57
C VAL A 132 7.77 26.76 -15.41
N GLY A 133 7.38 26.49 -14.17
CA GLY A 133 6.15 25.79 -13.85
C GLY A 133 5.96 25.70 -12.35
N ASN A 134 5.06 24.83 -11.93
CA ASN A 134 4.69 24.62 -10.54
C ASN A 134 4.90 23.17 -10.13
N VAL A 135 5.27 22.97 -8.87
CA VAL A 135 5.19 21.65 -8.24
C VAL A 135 3.73 21.24 -8.07
N ARG A 136 3.45 19.98 -8.41
CA ARG A 136 2.17 19.29 -8.30
C ARG A 136 2.35 17.99 -7.51
N PRO A 137 2.30 18.04 -6.18
CA PRO A 137 2.33 16.83 -5.36
C PRO A 137 0.97 16.12 -5.41
N PHE A 138 0.97 14.80 -5.41
CA PHE A 138 -0.27 14.00 -5.43
C PHE A 138 -0.12 12.70 -4.65
N ALA A 139 0.76 11.79 -5.10
CA ALA A 139 0.89 10.47 -4.51
C ALA A 139 1.38 10.51 -3.05
N LEU A 140 0.82 9.63 -2.24
CA LEU A 140 1.24 9.36 -0.86
C LEU A 140 1.39 7.85 -0.68
N LYS A 141 2.43 7.41 0.03
CA LYS A 141 2.57 6.02 0.46
C LYS A 141 3.30 5.95 1.80
N TYR A 142 2.73 5.31 2.80
CA TYR A 142 3.38 5.08 4.07
C TYR A 142 4.12 3.76 3.98
N HIS A 143 5.41 3.78 4.26
CA HIS A 143 6.23 2.58 4.20
C HIS A 143 7.35 2.68 5.23
N ARG A 144 7.44 1.67 6.10
CA ARG A 144 8.50 1.51 7.11
C ARG A 144 8.71 2.77 7.96
N GLY A 145 7.62 3.31 8.50
CA GLY A 145 7.67 4.46 9.41
C GLY A 145 7.88 5.82 8.73
N LYS A 146 7.89 5.88 7.40
CA LYS A 146 8.04 7.13 6.64
C LYS A 146 6.91 7.29 5.65
N LEU A 147 6.50 8.54 5.43
CA LEU A 147 5.62 8.90 4.33
C LEU A 147 6.44 9.22 3.10
N TYR A 148 6.15 8.60 1.97
CA TYR A 148 6.69 8.93 0.66
C TYR A 148 5.70 9.80 -0.08
N VAL A 149 6.21 10.87 -0.71
CA VAL A 149 5.40 11.89 -1.39
C VAL A 149 5.90 12.07 -2.80
N GLY A 150 5.06 11.73 -3.78
CA GLY A 150 5.36 11.91 -5.20
C GLY A 150 4.86 13.27 -5.72
N ALA A 151 5.69 13.93 -6.53
CA ALA A 151 5.34 15.20 -7.15
C ALA A 151 5.97 15.36 -8.53
N ILE A 152 5.36 16.22 -9.37
CA ILE A 152 5.92 16.61 -10.67
C ILE A 152 6.10 18.12 -10.80
N CYS A 153 6.95 18.54 -11.73
CA CYS A 153 6.99 19.90 -12.27
C CYS A 153 6.19 19.95 -13.56
N ASP A 154 5.16 20.81 -13.59
CA ASP A 154 4.14 20.79 -14.64
C ASP A 154 4.53 21.51 -15.95
N ALA A 155 5.62 22.27 -15.94
CA ALA A 155 6.06 23.12 -17.05
C ALA A 155 4.96 24.04 -17.64
N ILE A 156 3.90 24.36 -16.89
CA ILE A 156 2.74 25.08 -17.41
C ILE A 156 3.08 26.49 -17.92
N THR A 157 4.13 27.11 -17.37
CA THR A 157 4.53 28.47 -17.74
C THR A 157 5.47 28.45 -18.95
N SER A 158 6.47 27.57 -18.96
CA SER A 158 7.45 27.50 -20.04
C SER A 158 6.91 26.83 -21.30
N GLN A 159 5.93 25.93 -21.15
CA GLN A 159 5.41 25.08 -22.23
C GLN A 159 6.51 24.29 -22.96
N ASN A 160 7.62 24.01 -22.27
CA ASN A 160 8.74 23.24 -22.79
C ASN A 160 8.82 21.88 -22.09
N LYS A 161 8.75 20.79 -22.86
CA LYS A 161 8.79 19.42 -22.34
C LYS A 161 10.05 19.10 -21.53
N ASN A 162 11.18 19.75 -21.86
CA ASN A 162 12.44 19.53 -21.15
C ASN A 162 12.42 20.02 -19.70
N ASP A 163 11.41 20.80 -19.33
CA ASP A 163 11.22 21.31 -17.98
C ASP A 163 10.32 20.39 -17.11
N LEU A 164 9.79 19.32 -17.69
CA LEU A 164 9.03 18.31 -16.96
C LEU A 164 9.97 17.41 -16.15
N ASN A 165 9.62 17.21 -14.89
CA ASN A 165 10.45 16.46 -13.96
C ASN A 165 9.57 15.79 -12.89
N ALA A 166 9.96 14.60 -12.44
CA ALA A 166 9.35 13.91 -11.31
C ALA A 166 10.30 13.85 -10.12
N VAL A 167 9.75 13.94 -8.91
CA VAL A 167 10.48 13.80 -7.66
C VAL A 167 9.68 12.94 -6.68
N VAL A 168 10.38 12.15 -5.88
CA VAL A 168 9.82 11.49 -4.71
C VAL A 168 10.60 11.96 -3.48
N TYR A 169 9.86 12.40 -2.46
CA TYR A 169 10.39 12.73 -1.15
C TYR A 169 10.07 11.62 -0.16
N SER A 170 10.99 11.33 0.76
CA SER A 170 10.63 10.70 2.03
C SER A 170 10.43 11.76 3.10
N TYR A 171 9.48 11.53 4.00
CA TYR A 171 9.10 12.43 5.08
C TYR A 171 9.00 11.65 6.39
N ASP A 172 9.75 12.08 7.40
CA ASP A 172 9.86 11.43 8.71
C ASP A 172 8.90 11.99 9.77
N GLY A 173 7.96 12.85 9.37
CA GLY A 173 7.11 13.62 10.28
C GLY A 173 7.66 14.99 10.64
N THR A 174 8.90 15.30 10.25
CA THR A 174 9.52 16.62 10.48
C THR A 174 10.16 17.21 9.22
N SER A 175 10.87 16.40 8.45
CA SER A 175 11.74 16.87 7.36
C SER A 175 11.53 16.06 6.09
N PHE A 176 11.55 16.75 4.96
CA PHE A 176 11.52 16.11 3.64
C PHE A 176 12.94 15.87 3.13
N THR A 177 13.18 14.68 2.60
CA THR A 177 14.43 14.31 1.90
C THR A 177 14.09 13.83 0.50
N SER A 178 14.67 14.44 -0.53
CA SER A 178 14.52 13.96 -1.92
C SER A 178 15.23 12.62 -2.05
N VAL A 179 14.50 11.56 -2.42
CA VAL A 179 15.05 10.20 -2.54
C VAL A 179 15.12 9.71 -3.99
N LEU A 180 14.35 10.33 -4.89
CA LEU A 180 14.38 10.06 -6.33
C LEU A 180 14.05 11.35 -7.09
N ASN A 181 14.76 11.62 -8.18
CA ASN A 181 14.53 12.79 -9.03
C ASN A 181 14.98 12.48 -10.47
N PHE A 182 14.10 12.65 -11.45
CA PHE A 182 14.39 12.32 -12.85
C PHE A 182 13.54 13.14 -13.85
N PRO A 183 14.07 13.40 -15.06
CA PRO A 183 13.34 14.11 -16.10
C PRO A 183 12.25 13.23 -16.72
N LEU A 184 11.13 13.84 -17.11
CA LEU A 184 10.02 13.17 -17.80
C LEU A 184 10.11 13.37 -19.33
N THR A 185 11.34 13.34 -19.86
CA THR A 185 11.63 13.62 -21.28
C THR A 185 11.86 12.37 -22.13
N TYR A 186 11.79 11.19 -21.52
CA TYR A 186 11.88 9.92 -22.24
C TYR A 186 10.65 9.73 -23.14
N ASN A 187 10.80 8.92 -24.18
CA ASN A 187 9.64 8.44 -24.93
C ASN A 187 9.01 7.36 -24.07
N LYS A 188 7.78 7.57 -23.61
CA LYS A 188 7.02 6.58 -22.86
C LYS A 188 6.59 5.48 -23.83
N GLY A 189 5.56 5.74 -24.61
CA GLY A 189 4.99 4.85 -25.62
C GLY A 189 3.75 5.56 -26.15
N TYR A 190 3.16 5.05 -27.23
CA TYR A 190 1.99 5.72 -27.82
C TYR A 190 0.74 5.43 -26.99
N ALA A 191 -0.01 6.46 -26.61
CA ALA A 191 -1.35 6.28 -26.04
C ALA A 191 -2.33 5.68 -27.07
N PHE A 192 -2.14 6.01 -28.35
CA PHE A 192 -2.97 5.51 -29.43
C PHE A 192 -2.19 5.37 -30.74
N LYS A 193 -2.41 4.26 -31.43
CA LYS A 193 -1.87 3.96 -32.75
C LYS A 193 -3.02 3.75 -33.72
N ASP A 194 -3.05 4.57 -34.77
CA ASP A 194 -3.95 4.36 -35.88
C ASP A 194 -3.40 3.22 -36.76
N LEU A 195 -4.10 2.08 -36.75
CA LEU A 195 -3.75 0.91 -37.58
C LEU A 195 -4.45 0.92 -38.94
N ASP A 196 -5.41 1.82 -39.17
CA ASP A 196 -6.16 1.88 -40.42
C ASP A 196 -5.42 2.74 -41.45
N ASP A 197 -4.80 3.83 -41.02
CA ASP A 197 -4.09 4.75 -41.91
C ASP A 197 -2.56 4.74 -41.72
N ASN A 198 -1.85 5.30 -42.71
CA ASN A 198 -0.41 5.56 -42.64
C ASN A 198 -0.19 7.07 -42.79
N ASN A 199 0.78 7.63 -42.07
CA ASN A 199 1.23 9.00 -42.31
C ASN A 199 1.83 9.16 -43.72
N GLY A 200 2.17 10.41 -44.07
CA GLY A 200 2.78 10.74 -45.36
C GLY A 200 4.09 10.01 -45.70
N ASN A 201 4.69 9.30 -44.74
CA ASN A 201 5.89 8.48 -44.91
C ASN A 201 5.60 6.97 -44.92
N GLY A 202 4.34 6.54 -44.92
CA GLY A 202 3.95 5.14 -44.97
C GLY A 202 4.02 4.40 -43.63
N ILE A 203 4.12 5.11 -42.50
CA ILE A 203 4.22 4.55 -41.15
C ILE A 203 2.90 4.78 -40.41
N LYS A 204 2.48 3.83 -39.56
CA LYS A 204 1.31 3.98 -38.69
C LYS A 204 1.44 5.23 -37.80
N GLU A 205 0.37 6.00 -37.68
CA GLU A 205 0.37 7.20 -36.85
C GLU A 205 0.27 6.83 -35.37
N GLU A 206 1.21 7.33 -34.58
CA GLU A 206 1.32 7.10 -33.15
C GLU A 206 1.17 8.44 -32.42
N PHE A 207 0.20 8.51 -31.51
CA PHE A 207 -0.14 9.70 -30.74
C PHE A 207 0.20 9.49 -29.26
N GLY A 208 0.53 10.58 -28.55
CA GLY A 208 0.77 10.53 -27.11
C GLY A 208 2.11 9.91 -26.68
N LYS A 209 3.10 9.78 -27.57
CA LYS A 209 4.43 9.14 -27.29
C LYS A 209 5.28 9.78 -26.18
N GLN A 210 4.89 10.95 -25.71
CA GLN A 210 5.67 11.77 -24.80
C GLN A 210 4.74 12.50 -23.85
N TRP A 211 5.25 12.75 -22.65
CA TRP A 211 4.65 13.73 -21.74
C TRP A 211 4.66 15.14 -22.34
N ASN A 212 3.67 15.92 -21.93
CA ASN A 212 3.47 17.31 -22.35
C ASN A 212 3.30 18.21 -21.11
N PRO A 213 3.72 19.48 -21.19
CA PRO A 213 3.40 20.49 -20.20
C PRO A 213 1.91 20.54 -19.92
N TRP A 214 1.57 20.89 -18.68
CA TRP A 214 0.17 21.05 -18.33
C TRP A 214 -0.48 22.17 -19.16
N LEU A 215 -1.75 21.96 -19.53
CA LEU A 215 -2.59 22.92 -20.20
C LEU A 215 -3.85 23.22 -19.37
N ASP A 216 -4.29 24.47 -19.49
CA ASP A 216 -5.55 24.96 -18.91
C ASP A 216 -6.61 25.23 -19.99
N VAL A 217 -6.34 24.78 -21.21
CA VAL A 217 -7.22 24.88 -22.37
C VAL A 217 -7.32 23.53 -23.07
N MET A 218 -8.38 23.34 -23.85
CA MET A 218 -8.58 22.13 -24.65
C MET A 218 -7.36 21.87 -25.55
N PRO A 219 -6.80 20.65 -25.57
CA PRO A 219 -5.72 20.29 -26.47
C PRO A 219 -6.21 20.20 -27.92
N PRO A 220 -5.30 20.17 -28.91
CA PRO A 220 -5.67 19.99 -30.31
C PRO A 220 -6.28 18.61 -30.57
N VAL A 221 -7.23 18.57 -31.51
CA VAL A 221 -7.81 17.32 -32.03
C VAL A 221 -6.73 16.55 -32.78
N ILE A 222 -6.56 15.28 -32.44
CA ILE A 222 -5.64 14.37 -33.14
C ILE A 222 -6.32 13.69 -34.32
N MET A 223 -7.63 13.45 -34.23
CA MET A 223 -8.39 12.78 -35.28
C MET A 223 -9.86 13.21 -35.26
N ALA A 224 -10.38 13.65 -36.41
CA ALA A 224 -11.79 13.96 -36.57
C ALA A 224 -12.59 12.67 -36.84
N GLN A 225 -13.74 12.52 -36.18
CA GLN A 225 -14.53 11.30 -36.27
C GLN A 225 -16.02 11.63 -36.42
N SER A 226 -16.77 10.70 -37.00
CA SER A 226 -18.23 10.88 -37.20
C SER A 226 -19.02 10.91 -35.89
N THR A 227 -18.52 10.26 -34.84
CA THR A 227 -19.19 10.19 -33.53
C THR A 227 -18.67 11.22 -32.52
N ALA A 228 -17.35 11.33 -32.36
CA ALA A 228 -16.70 12.25 -31.43
C ALA A 228 -15.22 12.37 -31.80
N ASP A 229 -14.73 13.60 -31.94
CA ASP A 229 -13.32 13.84 -32.24
C ASP A 229 -12.42 13.29 -31.13
N LEU A 230 -11.28 12.72 -31.51
CA LEU A 230 -10.34 12.12 -30.57
C LEU A 230 -9.30 13.14 -30.12
N LEU A 231 -8.98 13.12 -28.83
CA LEU A 231 -7.98 13.94 -28.18
C LEU A 231 -7.00 13.03 -27.43
N SER A 232 -5.70 13.25 -27.62
CA SER A 232 -4.66 12.65 -26.78
C SER A 232 -3.61 13.70 -26.47
N TYR A 233 -3.39 13.96 -25.18
CA TYR A 233 -2.41 14.95 -24.73
C TYR A 233 -1.86 14.58 -23.34
N PRO A 234 -1.01 13.53 -23.25
CA PRO A 234 -0.47 13.06 -21.98
C PRO A 234 0.19 14.15 -21.17
N GLN A 235 -0.37 14.45 -20.00
CA GLN A 235 0.13 15.42 -19.03
C GLN A 235 0.43 14.67 -17.72
N PRO A 236 1.69 14.62 -17.26
CA PRO A 236 2.07 13.72 -16.18
C PRO A 236 1.43 14.14 -14.86
N MET A 237 0.89 13.16 -14.15
CA MET A 237 0.61 13.20 -12.72
C MET A 237 1.19 11.94 -12.09
N LEU A 238 2.12 12.08 -11.14
CA LEU A 238 2.58 10.95 -10.33
C LEU A 238 1.51 10.70 -9.27
N VAL A 239 0.66 9.71 -9.50
CA VAL A 239 -0.58 9.54 -8.73
C VAL A 239 -0.48 8.50 -7.63
N ASP A 240 0.43 7.54 -7.77
CA ASP A 240 0.58 6.48 -6.79
C ASP A 240 2.02 5.93 -6.72
N LEU A 241 2.33 5.34 -5.56
CA LEU A 241 3.61 4.75 -5.22
C LEU A 241 3.39 3.42 -4.49
N GLU A 242 4.08 2.38 -4.92
CA GLU A 242 4.07 1.08 -4.26
C GLU A 242 5.47 0.58 -3.95
N PHE A 243 5.58 -0.34 -2.98
CA PHE A 243 6.86 -0.96 -2.61
C PHE A 243 6.78 -2.48 -2.76
N ASP A 244 7.68 -3.04 -3.55
CA ASP A 244 7.84 -4.48 -3.69
C ASP A 244 8.67 -5.06 -2.52
N VAL A 245 8.68 -6.38 -2.39
CA VAL A 245 9.39 -7.11 -1.31
C VAL A 245 10.91 -6.91 -1.31
N ASP A 246 11.48 -6.49 -2.44
CA ASP A 246 12.91 -6.16 -2.56
C ASP A 246 13.20 -4.68 -2.26
N GLU A 247 12.20 -3.96 -1.74
CA GLU A 247 12.22 -2.53 -1.45
C GLU A 247 12.34 -1.64 -2.68
N SER A 248 12.18 -2.20 -3.89
CA SER A 248 12.00 -1.37 -5.09
C SER A 248 10.70 -0.61 -5.02
N MET A 249 10.78 0.65 -5.41
CA MET A 249 9.63 1.53 -5.58
C MET A 249 9.03 1.31 -6.97
N ILE A 250 7.71 1.21 -7.01
CA ILE A 250 6.90 1.20 -8.22
C ILE A 250 6.21 2.56 -8.29
N ILE A 251 6.28 3.21 -9.45
CA ILE A 251 5.91 4.61 -9.62
C ILE A 251 4.88 4.68 -10.73
N VAL A 252 3.69 5.17 -10.40
CA VAL A 252 2.57 5.16 -11.34
C VAL A 252 2.18 6.57 -11.74
N PHE A 253 2.13 6.78 -13.06
CA PHE A 253 1.70 8.01 -13.68
C PHE A 253 0.35 7.82 -14.36
N ASN A 254 -0.52 8.80 -14.24
CA ASN A 254 -1.66 8.94 -15.14
C ASN A 254 -1.58 10.26 -15.93
N ASP A 255 -2.52 10.38 -16.87
CA ASP A 255 -2.68 11.55 -17.71
C ASP A 255 -3.73 12.51 -17.13
N ARG A 256 -3.33 13.74 -16.76
CA ARG A 256 -4.27 14.79 -16.32
C ARG A 256 -5.39 15.06 -17.33
N ALA A 257 -5.14 14.90 -18.63
CA ALA A 257 -6.16 15.10 -19.66
C ALA A 257 -7.37 14.18 -19.44
N GLY A 258 -7.17 12.98 -18.88
CA GLY A 258 -8.25 12.07 -18.52
C GLY A 258 -9.17 12.55 -17.41
N HIS A 259 -8.70 13.45 -16.54
CA HIS A 259 -9.54 14.12 -15.53
C HIS A 259 -10.17 15.42 -16.05
N GLN A 260 -9.57 16.03 -17.10
CA GLN A 260 -10.07 17.25 -17.76
C GLN A 260 -11.04 16.98 -18.91
N LEU A 261 -11.08 15.76 -19.42
CA LEU A 261 -11.88 15.32 -20.55
C LEU A 261 -12.71 14.09 -20.14
N GLY A 262 -13.38 13.46 -21.09
CA GLY A 262 -14.18 12.26 -20.84
C GLY A 262 -14.47 11.50 -22.13
N TYR A 263 -15.50 10.67 -22.09
CA TYR A 263 -16.00 9.95 -23.26
C TYR A 263 -17.21 10.66 -23.86
N ARG A 264 -17.18 10.95 -25.17
CA ARG A 264 -18.26 11.59 -25.92
C ARG A 264 -18.87 12.77 -25.17
N ASN A 265 -18.02 13.70 -24.78
CA ASN A 265 -18.41 14.85 -23.98
C ASN A 265 -18.17 16.16 -24.74
N PHE A 266 -18.80 17.25 -24.31
CA PHE A 266 -18.61 18.54 -24.98
C PHE A 266 -17.26 19.16 -24.63
N GLY A 267 -16.76 20.01 -25.52
CA GLY A 267 -15.61 20.87 -25.25
C GLY A 267 -15.95 22.02 -24.30
N THR A 268 -14.98 22.88 -24.00
CA THR A 268 -15.19 24.06 -23.14
C THR A 268 -15.93 25.22 -23.83
N ASN A 269 -16.08 25.19 -25.15
CA ASN A 269 -16.87 26.17 -25.89
C ASN A 269 -18.37 25.87 -25.75
N THR A 270 -19.07 26.65 -24.92
CA THR A 270 -20.51 26.52 -24.64
C THR A 270 -21.43 26.83 -25.81
N SER A 271 -20.90 27.31 -26.94
CA SER A 271 -21.67 27.55 -28.18
C SER A 271 -21.61 26.37 -29.17
N SER A 272 -20.92 25.27 -28.83
CA SER A 272 -20.65 24.17 -29.76
C SER A 272 -20.88 22.81 -29.10
N ASN A 273 -21.91 22.09 -29.53
CA ASN A 273 -22.21 20.73 -29.05
C ASN A 273 -21.37 19.65 -29.76
N LYS A 274 -20.16 19.99 -30.21
CA LYS A 274 -19.24 19.01 -30.79
C LYS A 274 -18.76 18.07 -29.68
N LEU A 275 -18.82 16.77 -29.95
CA LEU A 275 -18.41 15.72 -29.03
C LEU A 275 -16.92 15.39 -29.20
N TYR A 276 -16.28 15.12 -28.07
CA TYR A 276 -14.89 14.72 -27.99
C TYR A 276 -14.73 13.50 -27.08
N SER A 277 -13.75 12.66 -27.37
CA SER A 277 -13.34 11.56 -26.50
C SER A 277 -11.84 11.61 -26.24
N ALA A 278 -11.44 11.46 -24.99
CA ALA A 278 -10.03 11.34 -24.62
C ALA A 278 -9.50 9.93 -24.84
N LEU A 279 -8.24 9.86 -25.28
CA LEU A 279 -7.37 8.70 -25.29
C LEU A 279 -6.15 9.05 -24.43
N VAL A 280 -6.22 8.66 -23.17
CA VAL A 280 -5.18 8.94 -22.17
C VAL A 280 -3.96 8.05 -22.37
N GLY A 281 -2.80 8.52 -21.90
CA GLY A 281 -1.60 7.70 -21.81
C GLY A 281 -0.89 7.93 -20.49
N GLY A 282 -0.96 6.95 -19.58
CA GLY A 282 -0.21 6.91 -18.32
C GLY A 282 1.19 6.38 -18.51
N ASP A 283 1.80 5.84 -17.44
CA ASP A 283 3.04 5.05 -17.46
C ASP A 283 3.26 4.40 -16.07
N ILE A 284 4.04 3.32 -16.00
CA ILE A 284 4.50 2.68 -14.76
C ILE A 284 6.00 2.40 -14.83
N LEU A 285 6.73 2.88 -13.82
CA LEU A 285 8.18 2.74 -13.73
C LEU A 285 8.59 2.01 -12.45
N ARG A 286 9.80 1.45 -12.45
CA ARG A 286 10.45 0.86 -11.29
C ARG A 286 11.72 1.62 -10.92
N ALA A 287 11.98 1.76 -9.62
CA ALA A 287 13.22 2.30 -9.10
C ALA A 287 13.74 1.41 -7.96
N ALA A 288 15.02 1.02 -8.00
CA ALA A 288 15.61 0.17 -6.97
C ALA A 288 16.32 1.01 -5.89
N PRO A 289 16.31 0.56 -4.63
CA PRO A 289 17.01 1.24 -3.55
C PRO A 289 18.53 1.19 -3.78
N THR A 290 19.20 2.30 -3.51
CA THR A 290 20.66 2.45 -3.50
C THR A 290 21.03 3.31 -2.28
N GLY A 291 21.37 2.64 -1.17
CA GLY A 291 21.59 3.32 0.12
C GLY A 291 20.30 3.94 0.64
N SER A 292 20.29 5.26 0.85
CA SER A 292 19.12 6.04 1.31
C SER A 292 18.31 6.67 0.17
N THR A 293 18.66 6.38 -1.08
CA THR A 293 18.04 6.93 -2.30
C THR A 293 17.59 5.82 -3.23
N PHE A 294 16.98 6.16 -4.35
CA PHE A 294 16.56 5.23 -5.38
C PHE A 294 17.21 5.58 -6.73
N VAL A 295 17.43 4.55 -7.54
CA VAL A 295 17.86 4.69 -8.94
C VAL A 295 16.73 4.19 -9.81
N LEU A 296 16.27 5.05 -10.73
CA LEU A 296 15.25 4.70 -11.72
C LEU A 296 15.77 3.61 -12.65
N GLU A 297 14.86 2.79 -13.17
CA GLU A 297 15.14 1.94 -14.31
C GLU A 297 15.77 2.71 -15.47
N ASN A 298 16.60 1.99 -16.22
CA ASN A 298 17.18 2.50 -17.44
C ASN A 298 17.34 1.35 -18.42
N ASN A 299 16.65 1.45 -19.56
CA ASN A 299 16.56 0.40 -20.57
C ASN A 299 16.01 -0.91 -20.00
N ALA A 300 14.86 -0.84 -19.34
CA ALA A 300 14.18 -1.97 -18.70
C ALA A 300 15.01 -2.69 -17.62
N SER A 301 16.02 -2.01 -17.07
CA SER A 301 16.94 -2.61 -16.11
C SER A 301 17.07 -1.77 -14.85
N VAL A 302 16.90 -2.42 -13.70
CA VAL A 302 17.04 -1.83 -12.37
C VAL A 302 17.22 -2.94 -11.33
N GLY A 303 17.90 -2.65 -10.22
CA GLY A 303 18.01 -3.62 -9.10
C GLY A 303 18.66 -4.96 -9.45
N GLY A 304 19.49 -5.01 -10.50
CA GLY A 304 20.11 -6.24 -10.99
C GLY A 304 19.19 -7.13 -11.84
N VAL A 305 18.00 -6.65 -12.17
CA VAL A 305 17.05 -7.30 -13.07
C VAL A 305 17.02 -6.53 -14.40
N THR A 306 16.88 -7.26 -15.51
CA THR A 306 16.58 -6.71 -16.84
C THR A 306 15.42 -7.50 -17.40
N THR A 307 14.33 -6.83 -17.75
CA THR A 307 13.14 -7.49 -18.31
C THR A 307 13.24 -7.62 -19.83
N ALA A 308 12.23 -8.25 -20.44
CA ALA A 308 12.16 -8.39 -21.90
C ALA A 308 11.82 -7.07 -22.61
N GLY A 309 11.46 -6.01 -21.88
CA GLY A 309 11.23 -4.67 -22.43
C GLY A 309 12.48 -3.91 -22.85
N ALA A 310 13.68 -4.47 -22.62
CA ALA A 310 14.92 -3.81 -23.00
C ALA A 310 15.00 -3.57 -24.51
N ASN A 311 15.37 -2.36 -24.90
CA ASN A 311 15.51 -1.89 -26.28
C ASN A 311 14.21 -1.89 -27.09
N ASN A 312 13.05 -1.82 -26.43
CA ASN A 312 11.76 -1.63 -27.11
C ASN A 312 11.57 -0.17 -27.61
N GLY A 313 12.46 0.75 -27.24
CA GLY A 313 12.43 2.16 -27.65
C GLY A 313 11.47 3.03 -26.83
N GLN A 314 10.96 2.47 -25.73
CA GLN A 314 10.00 3.05 -24.81
C GLN A 314 10.62 3.16 -23.40
N GLY A 315 10.08 3.98 -22.51
CA GLY A 315 10.61 4.22 -21.17
C GLY A 315 11.99 4.89 -21.04
N PRO A 316 12.45 5.11 -19.79
CA PRO A 316 13.75 5.68 -19.49
C PRO A 316 14.90 4.86 -20.09
N GLY A 317 15.81 5.51 -20.81
CA GLY A 317 16.96 4.82 -21.43
C GLY A 317 16.64 3.95 -22.65
N GLY A 318 15.39 3.97 -23.14
CA GLY A 318 14.97 3.25 -24.36
C GLY A 318 14.52 1.81 -24.15
N GLY A 319 14.18 1.44 -22.93
CA GLY A 319 13.47 0.20 -22.57
C GLY A 319 12.61 0.40 -21.32
N GLU A 320 11.49 -0.30 -21.23
CA GLU A 320 10.56 -0.28 -20.08
C GLU A 320 10.66 -1.54 -19.24
N PHE A 321 10.73 -1.38 -17.92
CA PHE A 321 10.68 -2.55 -17.06
C PHE A 321 9.34 -3.26 -17.22
N TYR A 322 8.23 -2.52 -17.10
CA TYR A 322 6.85 -2.99 -17.24
C TYR A 322 6.32 -2.77 -18.67
N PHE A 323 6.73 -3.63 -19.60
CA PHE A 323 6.58 -3.38 -21.05
C PHE A 323 5.30 -3.95 -21.70
N ASN A 324 4.42 -4.57 -20.90
CA ASN A 324 3.14 -5.14 -21.34
C ASN A 324 1.95 -4.27 -20.92
N ASP A 325 2.17 -2.97 -20.78
CA ASP A 325 1.20 -1.94 -20.41
C ASP A 325 0.37 -1.45 -21.62
N GLY A 326 -0.05 -2.38 -22.49
CA GLY A 326 -0.82 -2.05 -23.69
C GLY A 326 -1.82 -3.13 -24.05
N ASP A 327 -2.76 -2.80 -24.94
CA ASP A 327 -3.82 -3.69 -25.37
C ASP A 327 -3.32 -4.81 -26.31
N GLN A 328 -4.00 -5.95 -26.29
CA GLN A 328 -3.64 -7.09 -27.16
C GLN A 328 -3.69 -6.75 -28.66
N ALA A 329 -4.54 -5.80 -29.04
CA ALA A 329 -4.73 -5.40 -30.42
C ALA A 329 -3.69 -4.36 -30.88
N LEU A 330 -2.81 -3.90 -29.99
CA LEU A 330 -1.74 -2.93 -30.23
C LEU A 330 -2.21 -1.56 -30.72
N TYR A 331 -3.49 -1.22 -30.50
CA TYR A 331 -4.01 0.12 -30.72
C TYR A 331 -3.61 1.08 -29.61
N HIS A 332 -3.39 0.58 -28.39
CA HIS A 332 -3.02 1.38 -27.22
C HIS A 332 -1.81 0.74 -26.57
N ALA A 333 -0.75 1.53 -26.41
CA ALA A 333 0.26 1.27 -25.40
C ALA A 333 0.04 2.31 -24.29
N GLU A 334 0.64 2.10 -23.12
CA GLU A 334 0.56 3.05 -22.00
C GLU A 334 -0.85 3.27 -21.48
N ASP A 335 -1.63 2.20 -21.38
CA ASP A 335 -3.07 2.23 -21.10
C ASP A 335 -3.40 2.49 -19.62
N ILE A 336 -2.41 2.83 -18.81
CA ILE A 336 -2.50 3.11 -17.37
C ILE A 336 -3.21 4.44 -17.09
N ILE A 337 -4.15 4.44 -16.15
CA ILE A 337 -5.03 5.61 -15.90
C ILE A 337 -5.20 5.99 -14.43
N GLY A 338 -4.67 5.22 -13.50
CA GLY A 338 -5.03 5.38 -12.10
C GLY A 338 -4.04 4.77 -11.12
N GLY A 339 -4.56 4.47 -9.93
CA GLY A 339 -3.76 3.93 -8.85
C GLY A 339 -3.35 2.48 -9.06
N SER A 340 -2.61 1.98 -8.09
CA SER A 340 -2.04 0.65 -8.10
C SER A 340 -2.16 0.01 -6.74
N MET A 341 -1.84 -1.27 -6.68
CA MET A 341 -1.93 -2.03 -5.46
C MET A 341 -0.93 -3.16 -5.53
N PHE A 342 0.03 -3.16 -4.61
CA PHE A 342 0.95 -4.28 -4.47
C PHE A 342 0.26 -5.43 -3.73
N PHE A 343 0.43 -6.67 -4.21
CA PHE A 343 -0.09 -7.87 -3.53
C PHE A 343 1.04 -8.64 -2.82
N PRO A 344 1.19 -8.51 -1.48
CA PRO A 344 2.17 -9.27 -0.72
C PRO A 344 2.02 -10.77 -0.94
N GLY A 345 3.14 -11.43 -1.28
CA GLY A 345 3.20 -12.88 -1.48
C GLY A 345 2.87 -13.38 -2.89
N LYS A 346 2.38 -12.54 -3.81
CA LYS A 346 2.25 -12.88 -5.24
C LYS A 346 3.32 -12.29 -6.13
N ARG A 347 4.06 -11.28 -5.64
CA ARG A 347 5.13 -10.60 -6.40
C ARG A 347 4.59 -9.94 -7.68
N GLU A 348 3.40 -9.40 -7.58
CA GLU A 348 2.66 -8.73 -8.65
C GLU A 348 2.23 -7.35 -8.15
N VAL A 349 2.15 -6.40 -9.07
CA VAL A 349 1.46 -5.12 -8.87
C VAL A 349 0.21 -5.10 -9.74
N ALA A 350 -0.92 -4.76 -9.14
CA ALA A 350 -2.13 -4.46 -9.87
C ALA A 350 -2.10 -2.99 -10.28
N VAL A 351 -2.47 -2.66 -11.52
CA VAL A 351 -2.61 -1.29 -12.00
C VAL A 351 -3.92 -1.07 -12.72
N VAL A 352 -4.50 0.10 -12.54
CA VAL A 352 -5.74 0.49 -13.21
C VAL A 352 -5.44 0.94 -14.64
N VAL A 353 -6.16 0.34 -15.60
CA VAL A 353 -5.93 0.51 -17.04
C VAL A 353 -7.22 0.71 -17.83
N THR A 354 -7.08 1.19 -19.06
CA THR A 354 -8.11 1.14 -20.10
C THR A 354 -7.98 -0.09 -20.96
N ASP A 355 -9.08 -0.48 -21.57
CA ASP A 355 -9.14 -1.58 -22.53
C ASP A 355 -8.51 -2.92 -22.08
N PRO A 356 -8.70 -3.39 -20.83
CA PRO A 356 -8.04 -4.61 -20.37
C PRO A 356 -8.47 -5.88 -21.12
N ILE A 357 -9.65 -5.87 -21.73
CA ILE A 357 -10.22 -6.99 -22.49
C ILE A 357 -10.92 -6.51 -23.77
N ASP A 358 -11.88 -5.57 -23.66
CA ASP A 358 -12.62 -4.99 -24.79
C ASP A 358 -12.34 -3.48 -24.92
N TYR A 359 -12.76 -2.86 -26.02
CA TYR A 359 -12.53 -1.44 -26.30
C TYR A 359 -13.53 -0.53 -25.57
N TRP A 360 -13.07 0.66 -25.20
CA TRP A 360 -13.84 1.64 -24.42
C TRP A 360 -14.24 1.09 -23.05
N THR A 361 -13.29 0.45 -22.40
CA THR A 361 -13.50 -0.17 -21.09
C THR A 361 -12.44 0.27 -20.10
N GLY A 362 -12.69 0.02 -18.82
CA GLY A 362 -11.72 0.24 -17.75
C GLY A 362 -11.68 -0.96 -16.83
N GLY A 363 -10.50 -1.22 -16.28
CA GLY A 363 -10.28 -2.30 -15.33
C GLY A 363 -8.84 -2.35 -14.86
N VAL A 364 -8.30 -3.56 -14.73
CA VAL A 364 -7.05 -3.81 -14.00
C VAL A 364 -6.18 -4.83 -14.72
N TYR A 365 -4.86 -4.58 -14.73
CA TYR A 365 -3.82 -5.55 -15.02
C TYR A 365 -3.09 -5.96 -13.76
N PHE A 366 -2.63 -7.20 -13.70
CA PHE A 366 -1.59 -7.64 -12.77
C PHE A 366 -0.29 -7.84 -13.54
N MET A 367 0.75 -7.10 -13.15
CA MET A 367 2.08 -7.15 -13.76
C MET A 367 3.06 -7.80 -12.79
N ASP A 368 3.86 -8.74 -13.29
CA ASP A 368 4.88 -9.44 -12.49
C ASP A 368 6.06 -8.50 -12.20
N ASN A 369 6.41 -8.34 -10.92
CA ASN A 369 7.45 -7.41 -10.48
C ASN A 369 8.89 -7.87 -10.81
N LYS A 370 9.08 -9.11 -11.28
CA LYS A 370 10.36 -9.66 -11.70
C LYS A 370 10.53 -9.62 -13.21
N THR A 371 9.49 -9.94 -13.97
CA THR A 371 9.56 -10.02 -15.43
C THR A 371 9.01 -8.78 -16.11
N GLY A 372 8.23 -7.95 -15.40
CA GLY A 372 7.57 -6.76 -15.93
C GLY A 372 6.44 -7.05 -16.91
N SER A 373 6.04 -8.32 -17.06
CA SER A 373 5.01 -8.75 -18.00
C SER A 373 3.67 -8.95 -17.32
N THR A 374 2.58 -8.87 -18.08
CA THR A 374 1.24 -9.35 -17.67
C THR A 374 0.77 -10.46 -18.61
N SER A 375 0.01 -11.45 -18.11
CA SER A 375 -0.68 -12.44 -18.94
C SER A 375 -2.13 -12.03 -19.17
N TYR A 376 -2.41 -11.54 -20.38
CA TYR A 376 -3.76 -11.10 -20.78
C TYR A 376 -4.89 -12.13 -20.66
N SER A 377 -4.58 -13.42 -20.47
CA SER A 377 -5.59 -14.47 -20.32
C SER A 377 -5.93 -14.80 -18.86
N THR A 378 -5.09 -14.40 -17.90
CA THR A 378 -5.23 -14.77 -16.48
C THR A 378 -5.14 -13.58 -15.53
N ASP A 379 -4.54 -12.48 -15.98
CA ASP A 379 -4.06 -11.40 -15.13
C ASP A 379 -4.77 -10.07 -15.45
N THR A 380 -5.90 -10.13 -16.17
CA THR A 380 -6.65 -8.94 -16.59
C THR A 380 -8.12 -9.07 -16.21
N TYR A 381 -8.67 -7.96 -15.71
CA TYR A 381 -10.03 -7.89 -15.20
C TYR A 381 -10.71 -6.62 -15.69
N GLN A 382 -11.87 -6.78 -16.33
CA GLN A 382 -12.67 -5.66 -16.80
C GLN A 382 -13.75 -5.31 -15.77
N LEU A 383 -13.81 -4.04 -15.37
CA LEU A 383 -14.75 -3.57 -14.34
C LEU A 383 -15.97 -2.87 -14.94
N TYR A 384 -15.81 -2.18 -16.08
CA TYR A 384 -16.96 -1.61 -16.79
C TYR A 384 -16.78 -1.61 -18.29
N VAL A 385 -17.92 -1.53 -18.99
CA VAL A 385 -18.02 -1.35 -20.43
C VAL A 385 -18.83 -0.10 -20.73
N THR A 386 -18.29 0.74 -21.61
CA THR A 386 -18.84 2.08 -21.91
C THR A 386 -19.71 2.10 -23.15
N HIS A 387 -19.81 1.03 -23.96
CA HIS A 387 -20.56 1.02 -25.24
C HIS A 387 -21.97 1.65 -25.08
N GLN A 388 -22.08 2.97 -25.32
CA GLN A 388 -23.27 3.84 -25.17
C GLN A 388 -23.62 4.39 -23.76
N ASP A 389 -22.67 4.54 -22.84
CA ASP A 389 -22.93 5.11 -21.51
C ASP A 389 -21.90 6.21 -21.17
N GLU A 390 -22.24 7.48 -21.45
CA GLU A 390 -21.34 8.61 -21.20
C GLU A 390 -21.05 8.87 -19.72
N THR A 391 -21.76 8.20 -18.80
CA THR A 391 -21.43 8.26 -17.36
C THR A 391 -20.15 7.50 -17.03
N LYS A 392 -19.78 6.56 -17.89
CA LYS A 392 -18.52 5.85 -17.81
C LYS A 392 -17.52 6.64 -18.65
N TYR A 393 -16.41 7.04 -18.03
CA TYR A 393 -15.41 7.92 -18.61
C TYR A 393 -14.67 7.31 -19.83
N GLY A 394 -15.03 6.11 -20.28
CA GLY A 394 -14.44 5.44 -21.44
C GLY A 394 -12.93 5.28 -21.26
N LYS A 395 -12.16 5.78 -22.22
CA LYS A 395 -10.69 5.79 -22.16
C LYS A 395 -10.12 7.07 -21.54
N ALA A 396 -10.90 7.73 -20.70
CA ALA A 396 -10.42 8.75 -19.78
C ALA A 396 -10.23 8.12 -18.38
N ASN A 397 -9.93 8.94 -17.37
CA ASN A 397 -9.62 8.42 -16.04
C ASN A 397 -10.91 8.07 -15.27
N GLY A 398 -11.46 6.89 -15.54
CA GLY A 398 -12.76 6.45 -15.00
C GLY A 398 -12.74 5.69 -13.68
N LEU A 399 -11.58 5.20 -13.24
CA LEU A 399 -11.42 4.45 -12.00
C LEU A 399 -10.52 5.21 -11.03
N GLY A 400 -10.73 4.95 -9.73
CA GLY A 400 -9.90 5.47 -8.65
C GLY A 400 -8.79 4.49 -8.29
N ASP A 401 -8.32 4.59 -7.05
CA ASP A 401 -7.31 3.71 -6.50
C ASP A 401 -7.84 2.32 -6.12
N MET A 402 -6.93 1.38 -5.85
CA MET A 402 -7.22 0.02 -5.41
C MET A 402 -6.63 -0.25 -4.04
N GLU A 403 -7.39 -0.93 -3.18
CA GLU A 403 -6.95 -1.24 -1.83
C GLU A 403 -7.20 -2.70 -1.47
N ILE A 404 -6.23 -3.33 -0.80
CA ILE A 404 -6.41 -4.68 -0.26
C ILE A 404 -7.16 -4.60 1.05
N LEU A 405 -8.33 -5.22 1.08
CA LEU A 405 -8.98 -5.59 2.33
C LEU A 405 -8.45 -6.94 2.79
N SER A 406 -7.49 -6.92 3.71
CA SER A 406 -7.09 -8.10 4.47
C SER A 406 -7.50 -7.92 5.94
N GLU A 407 -7.84 -9.04 6.58
CA GLU A 407 -7.90 -9.05 8.05
C GLU A 407 -6.46 -8.90 8.56
N PRO A 408 -6.20 -8.04 9.57
CA PRO A 408 -4.87 -7.89 10.10
C PRO A 408 -4.35 -9.25 10.57
N PRO A 409 -3.10 -9.61 10.23
CA PRO A 409 -2.54 -10.90 10.61
C PRO A 409 -2.62 -11.06 12.13
N PRO A 410 -3.09 -12.21 12.63
CA PRO A 410 -3.40 -12.39 14.04
C PRO A 410 -2.13 -12.30 14.91
N ILE A 411 -2.32 -11.92 16.17
CA ILE A 411 -1.28 -12.01 17.19
C ILE A 411 -1.35 -13.41 17.79
N GLU A 412 -0.22 -14.11 17.77
CA GLU A 412 -0.06 -15.44 18.34
C GLU A 412 1.00 -15.46 19.45
N ILE A 413 0.64 -16.08 20.58
CA ILE A 413 1.50 -16.29 21.73
C ILE A 413 1.55 -17.79 22.01
N GLY A 414 2.75 -18.35 21.96
CA GLY A 414 3.00 -19.73 22.36
C GLY A 414 4.08 -20.40 21.53
N ASN A 415 4.62 -21.49 22.03
CA ASN A 415 5.55 -22.35 21.31
C ASN A 415 5.52 -23.74 21.97
N ARG A 416 6.56 -24.13 22.73
CA ARG A 416 6.73 -25.51 23.21
C ARG A 416 7.17 -25.56 24.68
N VAL A 417 6.66 -26.57 25.39
CA VAL A 417 7.16 -27.02 26.70
C VAL A 417 7.88 -28.35 26.50
N TRP A 418 9.11 -28.46 27.02
CA TRP A 418 9.95 -29.65 26.81
C TRP A 418 10.64 -30.13 28.09
N VAL A 419 11.19 -31.35 28.01
CA VAL A 419 12.03 -31.94 29.04
C VAL A 419 13.48 -31.66 28.69
N ASP A 420 14.14 -30.85 29.51
CA ASP A 420 15.56 -30.53 29.40
C ASP A 420 16.36 -31.66 30.07
N ASP A 421 16.81 -32.63 29.27
CA ASP A 421 17.37 -33.88 29.79
C ASP A 421 18.75 -33.68 30.41
N ASN A 422 19.50 -32.69 29.92
CA ASN A 422 20.86 -32.41 30.36
C ASN A 422 20.96 -31.23 31.36
N GLY A 423 19.87 -30.48 31.55
CA GLY A 423 19.75 -29.41 32.51
C GLY A 423 20.48 -28.12 32.12
N ASN A 424 20.74 -27.90 30.84
CA ASN A 424 21.50 -26.74 30.36
C ASN A 424 20.62 -25.51 30.07
N GLY A 425 19.29 -25.63 30.14
CA GLY A 425 18.34 -24.57 29.85
C GLY A 425 18.16 -24.25 28.38
N ILE A 426 18.66 -25.11 27.48
CA ILE A 426 18.65 -24.97 26.02
C ILE A 426 17.91 -26.17 25.44
N GLN A 427 17.01 -25.94 24.51
CA GLN A 427 16.29 -26.97 23.78
C GLN A 427 17.22 -27.67 22.78
N ASP A 428 17.65 -28.88 23.13
CA ASP A 428 18.54 -29.70 22.33
C ASP A 428 17.81 -30.67 21.38
N ALA A 429 18.50 -31.06 20.31
CA ALA A 429 17.99 -32.06 19.39
C ALA A 429 17.86 -33.43 20.09
N GLY A 430 16.63 -33.94 20.17
CA GLY A 430 16.32 -35.22 20.80
C GLY A 430 15.61 -35.09 22.15
N GLU A 431 15.50 -33.88 22.70
CA GLU A 431 14.78 -33.65 23.94
C GLU A 431 13.26 -33.80 23.78
N ALA A 432 12.66 -34.52 24.72
CA ALA A 432 11.26 -34.90 24.65
C ALA A 432 10.33 -33.70 24.87
N ALA A 433 9.18 -33.73 24.19
CA ALA A 433 8.10 -32.80 24.48
C ALA A 433 7.39 -33.15 25.79
N LEU A 434 6.91 -32.12 26.52
CA LEU A 434 6.12 -32.32 27.73
C LEU A 434 4.63 -32.08 27.46
N GLN A 435 3.91 -33.17 27.22
CA GLN A 435 2.46 -33.18 26.95
C GLN A 435 1.63 -33.00 28.23
N GLY A 436 0.47 -32.35 28.11
CA GLY A 436 -0.54 -32.29 29.16
C GLY A 436 -0.33 -31.17 30.19
N VAL A 437 0.65 -30.29 29.98
CA VAL A 437 0.96 -29.16 30.87
C VAL A 437 -0.07 -28.06 30.67
N ILE A 438 -0.68 -27.60 31.75
CA ILE A 438 -1.58 -26.45 31.72
C ILE A 438 -0.73 -25.17 31.64
N VAL A 439 -1.02 -24.34 30.64
CA VAL A 439 -0.43 -23.02 30.41
C VAL A 439 -1.53 -21.97 30.46
N GLN A 440 -1.29 -20.82 31.07
CA GLN A 440 -2.23 -19.72 31.24
C GLN A 440 -1.70 -18.47 30.51
N LEU A 441 -2.59 -17.76 29.84
CA LEU A 441 -2.36 -16.40 29.35
C LEU A 441 -3.08 -15.41 30.27
N LEU A 442 -2.34 -14.46 30.83
CA LEU A 442 -2.83 -13.46 31.78
C LEU A 442 -2.52 -12.05 31.27
N LYS A 443 -3.34 -11.08 31.68
CA LYS A 443 -3.00 -9.65 31.58
C LYS A 443 -1.86 -9.29 32.55
N GLU A 444 -1.24 -8.13 32.36
CA GLU A 444 -0.21 -7.60 33.27
C GLU A 444 -0.70 -7.49 34.73
N ASP A 445 -2.00 -7.24 34.95
CA ASP A 445 -2.62 -7.20 36.28
C ASP A 445 -2.87 -8.58 36.93
N GLY A 446 -2.54 -9.66 36.22
CA GLY A 446 -2.73 -11.05 36.67
C GLY A 446 -4.10 -11.65 36.36
N SER A 447 -4.99 -10.94 35.66
CA SER A 447 -6.30 -11.46 35.24
C SER A 447 -6.15 -12.54 34.16
N LEU A 448 -6.81 -13.69 34.33
CA LEU A 448 -6.79 -14.79 33.37
C LEU A 448 -7.59 -14.43 32.10
N ILE A 449 -6.94 -14.57 30.94
CA ILE A 449 -7.58 -14.45 29.61
C ILE A 449 -8.02 -15.82 29.15
N ALA A 450 -7.09 -16.79 29.12
CA ALA A 450 -7.34 -18.14 28.65
C ALA A 450 -6.31 -19.12 29.25
N PHE A 451 -6.57 -20.42 29.13
CA PHE A 451 -5.60 -21.47 29.41
C PHE A 451 -5.59 -22.51 28.31
N ALA A 452 -4.44 -23.10 28.01
CA ALA A 452 -4.24 -24.18 27.06
C ALA A 452 -3.59 -25.38 27.77
N THR A 453 -3.67 -26.55 27.16
CA THR A 453 -2.98 -27.76 27.64
C THR A 453 -2.10 -28.29 26.54
N THR A 454 -0.80 -28.44 26.78
CA THR A 454 0.17 -28.80 25.75
C THR A 454 -0.19 -30.11 25.05
N ASP A 455 -0.02 -30.14 23.73
CA ASP A 455 -0.28 -31.33 22.91
C ASP A 455 0.84 -32.39 23.03
N SER A 456 0.77 -33.46 22.22
CA SER A 456 1.78 -34.52 22.21
C SER A 456 3.18 -34.06 21.80
N ASN A 457 3.29 -32.90 21.14
CA ASN A 457 4.54 -32.26 20.77
C ASN A 457 4.96 -31.18 21.78
N GLY A 458 4.20 -31.02 22.87
CA GLY A 458 4.47 -30.03 23.91
C GLY A 458 4.01 -28.63 23.52
N ASN A 459 3.28 -28.51 22.42
CA ASN A 459 2.93 -27.22 21.83
C ASN A 459 1.67 -26.64 22.45
N TYR A 460 1.61 -25.31 22.52
CA TYR A 460 0.41 -24.56 22.89
C TYR A 460 0.38 -23.23 22.13
N ILE A 461 -0.82 -22.72 21.83
CA ILE A 461 -1.00 -21.40 21.17
C ILE A 461 -2.21 -20.68 21.76
N PHE A 462 -2.05 -19.37 21.96
CA PHE A 462 -3.11 -18.39 22.15
C PHE A 462 -3.09 -17.43 20.97
N SER A 463 -4.17 -17.39 20.20
CA SER A 463 -4.26 -16.63 18.95
C SER A 463 -5.48 -15.72 18.96
N SER A 464 -5.31 -14.50 18.44
CA SER A 464 -6.43 -13.62 18.16
C SER A 464 -7.19 -14.00 16.88
N ALA A 465 -6.66 -14.93 16.07
CA ALA A 465 -7.29 -15.37 14.83
C ALA A 465 -8.67 -15.99 15.11
N PRO A 466 -9.67 -15.80 14.23
CA PRO A 466 -10.92 -16.54 14.31
C PRO A 466 -10.64 -18.03 14.09
N GLY A 467 -11.26 -18.89 14.90
CA GLY A 467 -11.05 -20.33 14.77
C GLY A 467 -11.72 -21.16 15.85
N ALA A 468 -11.76 -22.47 15.64
CA ALA A 468 -12.25 -23.42 16.63
C ALA A 468 -11.12 -23.78 17.61
N SER A 469 -11.32 -23.49 18.89
CA SER A 469 -10.35 -23.83 19.93
C SER A 469 -10.29 -25.35 20.18
N SER A 470 -9.09 -25.88 20.37
CA SER A 470 -8.83 -27.23 20.88
C SER A 470 -8.27 -27.15 22.31
N SER A 471 -7.78 -28.26 22.87
CA SER A 471 -7.13 -28.23 24.20
C SER A 471 -5.86 -27.38 24.20
N ALA A 472 -5.00 -27.55 23.17
CA ALA A 472 -3.69 -26.90 23.06
C ALA A 472 -3.73 -25.56 22.33
N TYR A 473 -4.71 -25.34 21.45
CA TYR A 473 -4.79 -24.17 20.59
C TYR A 473 -6.05 -23.37 20.90
N LYS A 474 -5.90 -22.12 21.36
CA LYS A 474 -7.01 -21.22 21.69
C LYS A 474 -7.10 -20.09 20.68
N TYR A 475 -8.26 -19.92 20.08
CA TYR A 475 -8.53 -18.94 19.02
C TYR A 475 -9.63 -17.97 19.44
N GLY A 476 -9.71 -16.83 18.76
CA GLY A 476 -10.72 -15.78 19.00
C GLY A 476 -10.49 -14.99 20.29
N LEU A 477 -9.25 -14.91 20.76
CA LEU A 477 -8.91 -14.18 21.99
C LEU A 477 -8.72 -12.69 21.70
N THR A 478 -9.11 -11.83 22.65
CA THR A 478 -8.78 -10.40 22.60
C THR A 478 -7.35 -10.18 23.09
N ILE A 479 -6.40 -10.17 22.15
CA ILE A 479 -4.98 -9.87 22.37
C ILE A 479 -4.66 -8.59 21.60
N LEU A 480 -4.28 -7.55 22.34
CA LEU A 480 -3.94 -6.22 21.83
C LEU A 480 -2.44 -6.10 21.50
N GLN A 481 -2.11 -5.31 20.48
CA GLN A 481 -0.73 -4.97 20.10
C GLN A 481 0.01 -4.17 21.18
N GLN A 482 1.34 -4.21 21.16
CA GLN A 482 2.21 -3.42 22.06
C GLN A 482 1.82 -3.52 23.54
N THR A 483 1.18 -4.61 23.92
CA THR A 483 0.58 -4.82 25.24
C THR A 483 1.33 -5.93 25.95
N LYS A 484 1.54 -5.74 27.25
CA LYS A 484 2.18 -6.73 28.11
C LYS A 484 1.21 -7.82 28.56
N TYR A 485 1.69 -9.06 28.49
CA TYR A 485 1.00 -10.24 28.98
C TYR A 485 1.95 -11.12 29.80
N ILE A 486 1.37 -12.02 30.58
CA ILE A 486 2.12 -13.04 31.31
C ILE A 486 1.69 -14.42 30.80
N VAL A 487 2.64 -15.19 30.30
CA VAL A 487 2.47 -16.62 30.05
C VAL A 487 2.92 -17.36 31.30
N ARG A 488 2.03 -18.18 31.86
CA ARG A 488 2.24 -18.84 33.14
C ARG A 488 2.02 -20.35 33.05
N ILE A 489 2.97 -21.14 33.54
CA ILE A 489 2.71 -22.52 33.93
C ILE A 489 2.48 -22.52 35.45
N PRO A 490 1.23 -22.69 35.93
CA PRO A 490 0.96 -22.69 37.35
C PRO A 490 1.44 -23.98 38.02
N ASN A 491 1.73 -23.93 39.31
CA ASN A 491 2.06 -25.11 40.13
C ASN A 491 3.19 -25.97 39.54
N VAL A 492 4.35 -25.36 39.30
CA VAL A 492 5.57 -26.04 38.85
C VAL A 492 6.36 -26.66 40.00
N GLN A 493 6.02 -26.33 41.25
CA GLN A 493 6.66 -26.87 42.45
C GLN A 493 5.70 -26.98 43.64
N GLY A 494 6.19 -27.58 44.74
CA GLY A 494 5.42 -27.79 45.97
C GLY A 494 4.39 -28.93 45.88
N GLY A 495 3.54 -29.05 46.91
CA GLY A 495 2.59 -30.15 47.05
C GLY A 495 1.42 -30.16 46.05
N SER A 496 1.15 -29.02 45.40
CA SER A 496 0.09 -28.87 44.39
C SER A 496 0.60 -28.97 42.96
N LYS A 497 1.86 -29.41 42.78
CA LYS A 497 2.53 -29.47 41.48
C LYS A 497 1.73 -30.27 40.46
N GLN A 498 1.68 -29.78 39.21
CA GLN A 498 1.03 -30.51 38.14
C GLN A 498 1.66 -31.90 37.98
N ALA A 499 0.84 -32.95 38.05
CA ALA A 499 1.32 -34.34 38.03
C ALA A 499 2.13 -34.67 36.77
N VAL A 500 1.79 -34.07 35.63
CA VAL A 500 2.47 -34.24 34.34
C VAL A 500 3.92 -33.73 34.35
N ILE A 501 4.27 -32.77 35.22
CA ILE A 501 5.65 -32.27 35.37
C ILE A 501 6.49 -33.28 36.18
N GLY A 502 5.85 -34.17 36.95
CA GLY A 502 6.52 -35.25 37.68
C GLY A 502 7.59 -34.72 38.64
N SER A 503 8.79 -35.31 38.58
CA SER A 503 9.96 -34.88 39.36
C SER A 503 10.72 -33.70 38.74
N ASN A 504 10.34 -33.22 37.55
CA ASN A 504 11.14 -32.22 36.85
C ASN A 504 10.97 -30.82 37.45
N VAL A 505 12.01 -30.02 37.53
CA VAL A 505 11.92 -28.63 38.00
C VAL A 505 12.26 -27.69 36.85
N LEU A 506 11.79 -26.44 36.94
CA LEU A 506 12.01 -25.43 35.92
C LEU A 506 13.51 -25.27 35.66
N THR A 507 13.91 -25.26 34.38
CA THR A 507 15.30 -25.07 33.99
C THR A 507 15.74 -23.60 34.11
N THR A 508 17.03 -23.33 33.88
CA THR A 508 17.59 -21.98 33.95
C THR A 508 17.15 -21.10 32.81
N VAL A 509 16.74 -19.88 33.15
CA VAL A 509 16.31 -18.87 32.18
C VAL A 509 17.50 -18.29 31.39
N ASN A 510 17.31 -18.03 30.09
CA ASN A 510 18.24 -17.35 29.19
C ASN A 510 19.66 -17.95 29.17
N SER A 511 19.74 -19.26 28.96
CA SER A 511 20.99 -20.02 29.10
C SER A 511 21.84 -20.09 27.83
N ASP A 512 21.32 -19.71 26.66
CA ASP A 512 22.07 -19.65 25.40
C ASP A 512 22.49 -18.20 25.11
N ASN A 513 23.78 -17.90 25.27
CA ASN A 513 24.33 -16.55 25.05
C ASN A 513 24.74 -16.27 23.60
N THR A 514 24.35 -17.14 22.65
CA THR A 514 24.59 -16.91 21.23
C THR A 514 23.61 -15.90 20.64
N THR A 515 23.91 -15.41 19.43
CA THR A 515 23.06 -14.46 18.71
C THR A 515 21.64 -14.98 18.43
N ASN A 516 21.44 -16.31 18.47
CA ASN A 516 20.16 -16.98 18.30
C ASN A 516 19.76 -17.75 19.58
N GLY A 517 20.20 -17.30 20.76
CA GLY A 517 19.91 -18.00 22.00
C GLY A 517 18.43 -18.04 22.33
N ASP A 518 17.78 -16.88 22.19
CA ASP A 518 16.36 -16.62 22.53
C ASP A 518 15.38 -17.60 21.85
N VAL A 519 15.70 -18.13 20.66
CA VAL A 519 14.80 -19.08 19.97
C VAL A 519 14.80 -20.49 20.59
N ARG A 520 15.71 -20.80 21.52
CA ARG A 520 15.96 -22.15 22.02
C ARG A 520 16.24 -22.23 23.51
N ASP A 521 16.46 -21.16 24.23
CA ASP A 521 16.59 -21.22 25.68
C ASP A 521 15.28 -20.95 26.41
N SER A 522 15.19 -21.40 27.66
CA SER A 522 13.97 -21.24 28.45
C SER A 522 13.84 -19.79 28.92
N ASP A 523 12.63 -19.21 28.84
CA ASP A 523 12.35 -17.83 29.31
C ASP A 523 11.73 -17.79 30.71
N GLY A 524 11.30 -18.95 31.20
CA GLY A 524 10.54 -19.08 32.44
C GLY A 524 11.32 -18.69 33.68
N SER A 525 10.80 -17.74 34.43
CA SER A 525 11.28 -17.42 35.78
C SER A 525 10.32 -17.95 36.85
N LEU A 526 10.87 -18.46 37.95
CA LEU A 526 10.05 -18.96 39.05
C LEU A 526 9.41 -17.81 39.84
N ASN A 527 8.09 -17.75 39.83
CA ASN A 527 7.28 -16.81 40.62
C ASN A 527 6.44 -17.57 41.64
N VAL A 528 6.95 -17.63 42.88
CA VAL A 528 6.38 -18.40 43.99
C VAL A 528 6.21 -19.88 43.64
N ASN A 529 5.06 -20.28 43.09
CA ASN A 529 4.74 -21.67 42.74
C ASN A 529 4.56 -21.88 41.23
N SER A 530 4.74 -20.85 40.42
CA SER A 530 4.48 -20.84 38.98
C SER A 530 5.74 -20.47 38.20
N ALA A 531 5.83 -20.89 36.94
CA ALA A 531 6.83 -20.37 36.01
C ALA A 531 6.17 -19.31 35.13
N ASP A 532 6.70 -18.10 35.15
CA ASP A 532 6.16 -16.94 34.45
C ASP A 532 7.14 -16.40 33.41
N VAL A 533 6.61 -16.05 32.24
CA VAL A 533 7.28 -15.30 31.18
C VAL A 533 6.46 -14.02 30.94
N THR A 534 7.11 -12.86 31.06
CA THR A 534 6.46 -11.57 30.72
C THR A 534 6.82 -11.22 29.28
N ILE A 535 5.80 -11.04 28.45
CA ILE A 535 5.96 -10.76 27.03
C ILE A 535 5.31 -9.42 26.68
N THR A 536 5.88 -8.71 25.71
CA THR A 536 5.23 -7.56 25.06
C THR A 536 4.95 -7.95 23.63
N THR A 537 3.67 -7.93 23.24
CA THR A 537 3.26 -8.22 21.86
C THR A 537 3.78 -7.16 20.90
N GLY A 538 4.10 -7.57 19.67
CA GLY A 538 4.47 -6.66 18.58
C GLY A 538 3.26 -5.97 17.96
N ILE A 539 3.45 -5.39 16.77
CA ILE A 539 2.34 -4.96 15.91
C ILE A 539 1.70 -6.18 15.21
N PHE A 540 0.57 -6.00 14.53
CA PHE A 540 -0.05 -7.09 13.76
C PHE A 540 0.94 -7.76 12.81
N GLY A 541 0.95 -9.09 12.78
CA GLY A 541 1.84 -9.88 11.91
C GLY A 541 3.23 -10.17 12.49
N GLU A 542 3.62 -9.51 13.58
CA GLU A 542 4.80 -9.87 14.37
C GLU A 542 4.44 -10.98 15.37
N ASN A 543 4.44 -12.22 14.89
CA ASN A 543 4.31 -13.39 15.75
C ASN A 543 5.68 -13.79 16.30
N ASN A 544 5.88 -13.63 17.60
CA ASN A 544 7.09 -14.05 18.28
C ASN A 544 6.85 -15.36 19.05
N HIS A 545 7.47 -16.44 18.56
CA HIS A 545 7.43 -17.77 19.17
C HIS A 545 8.71 -18.09 19.96
N THR A 546 9.60 -17.13 20.27
CA THR A 546 10.81 -17.42 21.05
C THR A 546 10.52 -17.85 22.49
N TRP A 547 9.35 -17.49 23.02
CA TRP A 547 8.94 -17.76 24.39
C TRP A 547 8.69 -19.25 24.69
N ILE A 548 9.69 -19.96 25.23
CA ILE A 548 9.65 -21.40 25.51
C ILE A 548 10.01 -21.71 26.97
N LEU A 549 9.51 -22.84 27.49
CA LEU A 549 9.68 -23.26 28.90
C LEU A 549 10.21 -24.70 29.04
N GLY A 550 11.40 -24.85 29.63
CA GLY A 550 12.05 -26.15 29.83
C GLY A 550 11.97 -26.67 31.28
N PHE A 551 11.91 -27.99 31.44
CA PHE A 551 11.94 -28.64 32.76
C PHE A 551 12.96 -29.77 32.80
N HIS A 552 13.91 -29.70 33.72
CA HIS A 552 14.93 -30.74 33.88
C HIS A 552 14.64 -31.69 35.05
N LEU A 553 15.16 -32.92 35.00
CA LEU A 553 15.03 -33.87 36.10
C LEU A 553 15.66 -33.34 37.40
N HIS A 554 14.89 -33.31 38.50
CA HIS A 554 15.47 -33.01 39.82
C HIS A 554 16.44 -34.12 40.22
N GLN A 555 17.74 -33.85 40.13
CA GLN A 555 18.75 -34.73 40.74
C GLN A 555 18.85 -34.41 42.23
N PRO A 556 18.43 -35.31 43.14
CA PRO A 556 18.69 -35.10 44.56
C PRO A 556 20.21 -35.12 44.80
N ALA A 557 20.69 -34.20 45.64
CA ALA A 557 22.11 -33.95 45.93
C ALA A 557 22.93 -35.19 46.36
N GLN A 558 22.30 -36.33 46.64
CA GLN A 558 22.96 -37.59 47.00
C GLN A 558 23.62 -38.31 45.81
N PHE A 559 23.23 -38.04 44.55
CA PHE A 559 23.87 -38.67 43.38
C PHE A 559 25.20 -38.02 42.98
N GLN A 560 25.43 -36.73 43.29
CA GLN A 560 26.73 -36.09 43.04
C GLN A 560 27.85 -36.63 43.94
N GLN A 561 27.55 -37.08 45.16
CA GLN A 561 28.56 -37.68 46.04
C GLN A 561 28.91 -39.13 45.64
N HIS A 562 27.97 -39.90 45.10
CA HIS A 562 28.23 -41.27 44.66
C HIS A 562 29.04 -41.35 43.34
N ALA A 563 28.85 -40.40 42.41
CA ALA A 563 29.65 -40.34 41.18
C ALA A 563 31.13 -40.01 41.44
N LEU A 564 31.43 -39.20 42.46
CA LEU A 564 32.81 -38.88 42.88
C LEU A 564 33.49 -40.03 43.66
N GLN A 565 32.72 -40.89 44.35
CA GLN A 565 33.29 -42.05 45.06
C GLN A 565 33.66 -43.21 44.12
N TYR A 566 32.91 -43.45 43.05
CA TYR A 566 33.24 -44.51 42.08
C TYR A 566 34.42 -44.15 41.16
N HIS A 567 34.69 -42.86 40.91
CA HIS A 567 35.85 -42.44 40.11
C HIS A 567 37.19 -42.65 40.85
N ASN A 568 37.18 -42.62 42.18
CA ASN A 568 38.39 -42.81 43.00
C ASN A 568 38.74 -44.27 43.33
N GLN A 569 37.87 -45.25 43.03
CA GLN A 569 38.18 -46.68 43.24
C GLN A 569 38.68 -47.41 41.98
N ILE A 570 38.62 -46.80 40.79
CA ILE A 570 39.05 -47.44 39.53
C ILE A 570 40.51 -47.05 39.15
N VAL A 571 41.17 -46.17 39.91
CA VAL A 571 42.54 -45.70 39.62
C VAL A 571 43.63 -46.39 40.48
N LEU A 572 43.28 -47.35 41.33
CA LEU A 572 44.24 -48.15 42.11
C LEU A 572 43.88 -49.65 42.14
N GLN A 573 43.97 -50.32 40.99
CA GLN A 573 44.38 -51.73 40.87
C GLN A 573 45.12 -51.95 39.56
#